data_AF-A0A972CNC7-F1
#
_entry.id   AF-A0A972CNC7-F1
#
_cell.length_a   1.000
_cell.length_b   1.000
_cell.length_c   1.000
_cell.angle_alpha   90.00
_cell.angle_beta   90.00
_cell.angle_gamma   90.00
#
_symmetry.space_group_name_H-M   'P 1'
#
loop_
_entity.id
_entity.type
_entity.pdbx_description
1 polymer ?
#
loop_
_entity_poly.entity_id
_entity_poly.type
_entity_poly.pdbx_seq_one_letter_code
_entity_poly.pdbx_strand_id
1 'polypeptide(L)'
;MFSLKNGKITVLIIILFLLTVHPASAGSNLLKNPGFEMERDGYPESWQIDHADSNAVITLERSVSRSGAKCVAVENLDYNDTWLIQEVKVKRNTIYRLSYWVKIDQPLAKTVGGANISVINGIYSSPEIFDTRGKWEYHEVYVRTNRISPEVLKVALRLGGYGAANKGKAYFDDVDMEAVAEFPPGAVVSELGNTEVSNGGANQGQTSTPGGVGLYILLGIVGLGIFVFVELKVSSKKSPQNTEAAKVETVDEDEL
;
A
#
# COMPACT_ATOMS: atom_id res chain seq x y z
N MET A 1 -19.12 44.55 -7.72
CA MET A 1 -18.61 43.49 -8.61
C MET A 1 -17.09 43.45 -8.44
N PHE A 2 -16.57 42.58 -7.57
CA PHE A 2 -15.14 42.56 -7.21
C PHE A 2 -14.33 41.87 -8.32
N SER A 3 -13.45 42.61 -8.99
CA SER A 3 -12.49 42.07 -9.95
C SER A 3 -11.33 41.42 -9.19
N LEU A 4 -11.31 40.09 -9.14
CA LEU A 4 -10.15 39.35 -8.68
C LEU A 4 -9.07 39.39 -9.76
N LYS A 5 -7.93 40.03 -9.45
CA LYS A 5 -6.73 40.02 -10.28
C LYS A 5 -6.31 38.57 -10.60
N ASN A 6 -5.91 38.32 -11.85
CA ASN A 6 -5.62 37.00 -12.42
C ASN A 6 -4.77 36.06 -11.52
N GLY A 7 -3.83 36.59 -10.73
CA GLY A 7 -3.04 35.79 -9.78
C GLY A 7 -3.82 35.19 -8.61
N LYS A 8 -4.94 35.79 -8.19
CA LYS A 8 -5.80 35.26 -7.11
C LYS A 8 -6.66 34.10 -7.58
N ILE A 9 -7.01 34.06 -8.87
CA ILE A 9 -7.79 32.98 -9.48
C ILE A 9 -6.90 31.73 -9.62
N THR A 10 -5.64 31.89 -10.00
CA THR A 10 -4.67 30.78 -10.10
C THR A 10 -4.37 30.14 -8.74
N VAL A 11 -4.20 30.95 -7.68
CA VAL A 11 -4.00 30.44 -6.30
C VAL A 11 -5.26 29.71 -5.79
N LEU A 12 -6.46 30.21 -6.10
CA LEU A 12 -7.71 29.56 -5.72
C LEU A 12 -7.89 28.19 -6.40
N ILE A 13 -7.48 28.03 -7.66
CA ILE A 13 -7.54 26.76 -8.40
C ILE A 13 -6.52 25.74 -7.84
N ILE A 14 -5.32 26.18 -7.45
CA ILE A 14 -4.31 25.30 -6.82
C ILE A 14 -4.79 24.82 -5.45
N ILE A 15 -5.39 25.69 -4.65
CA ILE A 15 -5.97 25.32 -3.34
C ILE A 15 -7.17 24.37 -3.51
N LEU A 16 -7.98 24.54 -4.55
CA LEU A 16 -9.10 23.65 -4.85
C LEU A 16 -8.64 22.27 -5.36
N PHE A 17 -7.52 22.19 -6.08
CA PHE A 17 -6.90 20.92 -6.50
C PHE A 17 -6.18 20.19 -5.35
N LEU A 18 -5.67 20.92 -4.35
CA LEU A 18 -5.11 20.35 -3.13
C LEU A 18 -6.20 19.81 -2.16
N LEU A 19 -7.47 20.17 -2.37
CA LEU A 19 -8.61 19.73 -1.55
C LEU A 19 -9.31 18.46 -2.05
N THR A 20 -8.93 17.90 -3.21
CA THR A 20 -9.60 16.71 -3.77
C THR A 20 -8.87 15.39 -3.51
N VAL A 21 -7.70 15.40 -2.89
CA VAL A 21 -7.07 14.18 -2.38
C VAL A 21 -7.66 13.93 -0.99
N HIS A 22 -8.88 13.39 -0.94
CA HIS A 22 -9.35 12.82 0.32
C HIS A 22 -8.43 11.65 0.63
N PRO A 23 -7.78 11.60 1.82
CA PRO A 23 -7.16 10.36 2.25
C PRO A 23 -8.26 9.31 2.24
N ALA A 24 -8.09 8.25 1.46
CA ALA A 24 -8.88 7.04 1.62
C ALA A 24 -8.87 6.73 3.12
N SER A 25 -10.04 6.70 3.75
CA SER A 25 -10.17 6.51 5.19
C SER A 25 -9.38 5.27 5.61
N ALA A 26 -8.18 5.46 6.14
CA ALA A 26 -7.38 4.39 6.71
C ALA A 26 -8.13 3.89 7.96
N GLY A 27 -8.71 2.70 7.87
CA GLY A 27 -9.22 2.02 9.05
C GLY A 27 -8.07 1.79 10.02
N SER A 28 -8.31 1.76 11.33
CA SER A 28 -7.27 1.30 12.24
C SER A 28 -6.97 -0.18 11.96
N ASN A 29 -5.69 -0.56 11.98
CA ASN A 29 -5.29 -1.96 11.85
C ASN A 29 -6.07 -2.85 12.82
N LEU A 30 -6.73 -3.87 12.29
CA LEU A 30 -7.57 -4.80 13.03
C LEU A 30 -6.74 -5.87 13.76
N LEU A 31 -5.50 -6.09 13.31
CA LEU A 31 -4.55 -7.00 13.94
C LEU A 31 -3.97 -6.37 15.21
N LYS A 32 -3.72 -7.24 16.19
CA LYS A 32 -2.98 -6.95 17.42
C LYS A 32 -1.54 -7.35 17.24
N ASN A 33 -0.65 -6.56 17.85
CA ASN A 33 0.79 -6.76 17.76
C ASN A 33 1.30 -6.93 16.31
N PRO A 34 0.97 -6.00 15.39
CA PRO A 34 1.22 -6.18 13.96
C PRO A 34 2.72 -6.19 13.57
N GLY A 35 3.56 -5.53 14.37
CA GLY A 35 5.02 -5.54 14.21
C GLY A 35 5.75 -6.44 15.23
N PHE A 36 5.03 -7.35 15.90
CA PHE A 36 5.63 -8.38 16.76
C PHE A 36 6.48 -7.89 17.96
N GLU A 37 6.32 -6.63 18.37
CA GLU A 37 7.08 -6.03 19.47
C GLU A 37 6.71 -6.60 20.85
N MET A 38 5.46 -7.03 21.02
CA MET A 38 4.95 -7.61 22.26
C MET A 38 5.15 -9.12 22.29
N GLU A 39 5.52 -9.64 23.46
CA GLU A 39 5.95 -11.02 23.64
C GLU A 39 5.32 -11.61 24.89
N ARG A 40 4.87 -12.86 24.77
CA ARG A 40 4.36 -13.66 25.89
C ARG A 40 4.91 -15.08 25.77
N ASP A 41 5.57 -15.54 26.82
CA ASP A 41 6.15 -16.88 26.92
C ASP A 41 7.12 -17.22 25.76
N GLY A 42 7.84 -16.23 25.23
CA GLY A 42 8.80 -16.39 24.12
C GLY A 42 8.17 -16.33 22.72
N TYR A 43 6.87 -16.12 22.62
CA TYR A 43 6.12 -16.06 21.36
C TYR A 43 5.52 -14.67 21.10
N PRO A 44 5.24 -14.30 19.83
CA PRO A 44 4.56 -13.05 19.51
C PRO A 44 3.19 -13.00 20.19
N GLU A 45 2.99 -12.04 21.09
CA GLU A 45 1.71 -11.92 21.80
C GLU A 45 0.57 -11.70 20.80
N SER A 46 -0.59 -12.31 21.06
CA SER A 46 -1.80 -12.28 20.22
C SER A 46 -1.73 -13.07 18.91
N TRP A 47 -0.60 -13.69 18.58
CA TRP A 47 -0.47 -14.60 17.44
C TRP A 47 -0.37 -16.05 17.94
N GLN A 48 -1.04 -16.96 17.26
CA GLN A 48 -1.12 -18.37 17.64
C GLN A 48 -0.50 -19.25 16.57
N ILE A 49 0.26 -20.25 16.98
CA ILE A 49 0.74 -21.29 16.07
C ILE A 49 -0.39 -22.32 15.96
N ASP A 50 -1.16 -22.30 14.85
CA ASP A 50 -2.32 -23.19 14.66
C ASP A 50 -1.90 -24.51 13.98
N HIS A 51 -1.00 -24.44 12.99
CA HIS A 51 -0.47 -25.61 12.29
C HIS A 51 1.06 -25.56 12.22
N ALA A 52 1.72 -26.58 12.76
CA ALA A 52 3.16 -26.74 12.73
C ALA A 52 3.52 -28.20 13.08
N ASP A 53 4.16 -28.91 12.17
CA ASP A 53 4.83 -30.17 12.50
C ASP A 53 6.06 -29.95 13.41
N SER A 54 6.59 -31.04 13.97
CA SER A 54 7.76 -31.02 14.87
C SER A 54 9.05 -30.46 14.25
N ASN A 55 9.08 -30.26 12.93
CA ASN A 55 10.17 -29.68 12.18
C ASN A 55 10.02 -28.16 11.96
N ALA A 56 8.96 -27.53 12.46
CA ALA A 56 8.75 -26.09 12.36
C ALA A 56 9.25 -25.37 13.61
N VAL A 57 9.82 -24.19 13.38
CA VAL A 57 10.36 -23.31 14.40
C VAL A 57 9.82 -21.91 14.14
N ILE A 58 9.07 -21.38 15.11
CA ILE A 58 8.59 -20.00 15.10
C ILE A 58 9.36 -19.24 16.17
N THR A 59 9.97 -18.12 15.80
CA THR A 59 10.79 -17.31 16.71
C THR A 59 10.49 -15.83 16.59
N LEU A 60 10.57 -15.11 17.72
CA LEU A 60 10.72 -13.66 17.71
C LEU A 60 12.19 -13.32 17.47
N GLU A 61 12.50 -12.88 16.26
CA GLU A 61 13.84 -12.48 15.85
C GLU A 61 14.13 -11.06 16.32
N ARG A 62 15.38 -10.79 16.72
CA ARG A 62 15.85 -9.50 17.25
C ARG A 62 17.07 -8.95 16.52
N SER A 63 17.77 -9.79 15.76
CA SER A 63 18.93 -9.39 14.96
C SER A 63 18.55 -8.77 13.63
N VAL A 64 17.32 -9.01 13.17
CA VAL A 64 16.71 -8.39 12.00
C VAL A 64 15.26 -8.03 12.32
N SER A 65 14.83 -6.87 11.84
CA SER A 65 13.44 -6.42 11.84
C SER A 65 13.25 -5.49 10.62
N ARG A 66 12.00 -5.22 10.22
CA ARG A 66 11.69 -4.19 9.22
C ARG A 66 11.45 -2.87 9.94
N SER A 67 10.66 -2.89 11.02
CA SER A 67 10.49 -1.77 11.93
C SER A 67 10.65 -2.24 13.37
N GLY A 68 10.73 -1.31 14.32
CA GLY A 68 10.90 -1.64 15.72
C GLY A 68 12.14 -2.51 16.01
N ALA A 69 12.05 -3.34 17.04
CA ALA A 69 13.16 -4.16 17.54
C ALA A 69 12.98 -5.66 17.26
N LYS A 70 11.81 -6.10 16.79
CA LYS A 70 11.50 -7.51 16.57
C LYS A 70 10.81 -7.72 15.24
N CYS A 71 10.90 -8.93 14.73
CA CYS A 71 9.97 -9.46 13.75
C CYS A 71 9.70 -10.94 14.07
N VAL A 72 8.75 -11.58 13.38
CA VAL A 72 8.56 -13.02 13.51
C VAL A 72 9.29 -13.76 12.39
N ALA A 73 9.97 -14.85 12.73
CA ALA A 73 10.53 -15.77 11.76
C ALA A 73 9.78 -17.11 11.82
N VAL A 74 9.38 -17.60 10.65
CA VAL A 74 8.80 -18.93 10.44
C VAL A 74 9.81 -19.76 9.67
N GLU A 75 10.30 -20.83 10.28
CA GLU A 75 11.30 -21.73 9.70
C GLU A 75 10.78 -23.17 9.67
N ASN A 76 10.78 -23.77 8.50
CA ASN A 76 10.48 -25.18 8.29
C ASN A 76 11.80 -25.91 8.03
N LEU A 77 12.22 -26.78 8.96
CA LEU A 77 13.46 -27.57 8.86
C LEU A 77 13.33 -28.74 7.87
N ASP A 78 12.10 -29.15 7.56
CA ASP A 78 11.74 -30.04 6.46
C ASP A 78 10.42 -29.55 5.83
N TYR A 79 9.97 -30.16 4.74
CA TYR A 79 8.76 -29.73 4.03
C TYR A 79 7.54 -29.71 4.96
N ASN A 80 7.00 -28.51 5.18
CA ASN A 80 5.84 -28.28 6.04
C ASN A 80 5.00 -27.08 5.52
N ASP A 81 3.79 -26.91 6.06
CA ASP A 81 2.89 -25.76 5.85
C ASP A 81 2.56 -25.13 7.21
N THR A 82 3.46 -24.26 7.69
CA THR A 82 3.36 -23.69 9.04
C THR A 82 2.49 -22.44 9.06
N TRP A 83 1.55 -22.36 10.01
CA TRP A 83 0.58 -21.27 10.12
C TRP A 83 0.75 -20.51 11.44
N LEU A 84 1.09 -19.24 11.35
CA LEU A 84 0.99 -18.29 12.45
C LEU A 84 -0.25 -17.42 12.24
N ILE A 85 -1.25 -17.57 13.10
CA ILE A 85 -2.58 -17.02 12.89
C ILE A 85 -2.96 -15.94 13.89
N GLN A 86 -3.91 -15.11 13.46
CA GLN A 86 -4.71 -14.28 14.34
C GLN A 86 -6.17 -14.32 13.90
N GLU A 87 -7.08 -14.43 14.87
CA GLU A 87 -8.51 -14.33 14.63
C GLU A 87 -8.97 -12.87 14.66
N VAL A 88 -9.59 -12.41 13.58
CA VAL A 88 -9.96 -11.01 13.38
C VAL A 88 -11.46 -10.91 13.16
N LYS A 89 -12.14 -10.12 14.00
CA LYS A 89 -13.57 -9.82 13.80
C LYS A 89 -13.75 -8.90 12.60
N VAL A 90 -14.67 -9.26 11.72
CA VAL A 90 -14.97 -8.55 10.48
C VAL A 90 -16.46 -8.30 10.31
N LYS A 91 -16.78 -7.33 9.45
CA LYS A 91 -18.11 -7.07 8.93
C LYS A 91 -18.29 -7.85 7.64
N ARG A 92 -19.51 -8.31 7.38
CA ARG A 92 -19.90 -8.89 6.09
C ARG A 92 -20.00 -7.80 5.01
N ASN A 93 -19.95 -8.20 3.74
CA ASN A 93 -20.06 -7.30 2.58
C ASN A 93 -19.07 -6.12 2.65
N THR A 94 -17.86 -6.39 3.15
CA THR A 94 -16.84 -5.37 3.41
C THR A 94 -15.53 -5.79 2.73
N ILE A 95 -14.85 -4.82 2.13
CA ILE A 95 -13.54 -5.03 1.52
C ILE A 95 -12.48 -4.77 2.59
N TYR A 96 -11.52 -5.67 2.66
CA TYR A 96 -10.37 -5.58 3.53
C TYR A 96 -9.09 -5.52 2.70
N ARG A 97 -8.23 -4.57 3.03
CA ARG A 97 -6.83 -4.57 2.60
C ARG A 97 -6.05 -5.42 3.59
N LEU A 98 -5.29 -6.39 3.11
CA LEU A 98 -4.29 -7.10 3.89
C LEU A 98 -2.93 -6.73 3.33
N SER A 99 -1.99 -6.37 4.19
CA SER A 99 -0.60 -6.12 3.78
C SER A 99 0.39 -6.62 4.81
N TYR A 100 1.63 -6.83 4.39
CA TYR A 100 2.71 -7.31 5.24
C TYR A 100 4.05 -7.07 4.56
N TRP A 101 5.10 -7.02 5.37
CA TRP A 101 6.47 -7.10 4.89
C TRP A 101 6.99 -8.52 5.05
N VAL A 102 7.70 -9.01 4.04
CA VAL A 102 8.39 -10.30 4.12
C VAL A 102 9.84 -10.15 3.69
N LYS A 103 10.70 -10.96 4.31
CA LYS A 103 12.11 -11.11 3.94
C LYS A 103 12.48 -12.58 3.95
N ILE A 104 13.28 -12.97 2.97
CA ILE A 104 13.76 -14.33 2.74
C ILE A 104 15.25 -14.22 2.41
N ASP A 105 16.10 -14.73 3.30
CA ASP A 105 17.55 -14.67 3.14
C ASP A 105 18.09 -15.66 2.11
N GLN A 106 17.50 -16.85 2.08
CA GLN A 106 17.87 -17.93 1.16
C GLN A 106 16.64 -18.31 0.34
N PRO A 107 16.73 -18.33 -0.99
CA PRO A 107 15.59 -18.65 -1.85
C PRO A 107 14.92 -19.97 -1.44
N LEU A 108 13.60 -19.94 -1.33
CA LEU A 108 12.78 -21.13 -1.09
C LEU A 108 12.71 -21.97 -2.37
N ALA A 109 12.41 -23.26 -2.21
CA ALA A 109 12.14 -24.11 -3.36
C ALA A 109 10.90 -23.59 -4.09
N LYS A 110 10.98 -23.41 -5.42
CA LYS A 110 9.85 -22.97 -6.26
C LYS A 110 8.85 -24.10 -6.56
N THR A 111 8.86 -25.15 -5.75
CA THR A 111 8.15 -26.42 -5.98
C THR A 111 6.74 -26.40 -5.40
N VAL A 112 6.08 -25.23 -5.43
CA VAL A 112 4.78 -24.82 -4.82
C VAL A 112 4.78 -24.69 -3.29
N GLY A 113 4.32 -23.53 -2.78
CA GLY A 113 4.19 -23.22 -1.35
C GLY A 113 5.16 -22.16 -0.80
N GLY A 114 5.22 -20.95 -1.35
CA GLY A 114 6.08 -19.88 -0.83
C GLY A 114 5.58 -19.24 0.49
N ALA A 115 6.29 -18.21 0.95
CA ALA A 115 5.81 -17.34 2.01
C ALA A 115 4.57 -16.58 1.53
N ASN A 116 3.52 -16.50 2.35
CA ASN A 116 2.27 -15.83 1.97
C ASN A 116 1.43 -15.39 3.19
N ILE A 117 0.44 -14.53 2.95
CA ILE A 117 -0.66 -14.26 3.89
C ILE A 117 -1.94 -14.91 3.38
N SER A 118 -2.68 -15.57 4.27
CA SER A 118 -3.93 -16.28 3.94
C SER A 118 -5.09 -15.86 4.83
N VAL A 119 -6.29 -16.10 4.32
CA VAL A 119 -7.52 -16.19 5.12
C VAL A 119 -7.98 -17.65 5.10
N ILE A 120 -7.64 -18.40 6.14
CA ILE A 120 -7.78 -19.87 6.16
C ILE A 120 -9.24 -20.28 6.00
N ASN A 121 -10.12 -19.73 6.84
CA ASN A 121 -11.56 -20.01 6.80
C ASN A 121 -12.33 -19.20 5.74
N GLY A 122 -11.60 -18.52 4.83
CA GLY A 122 -12.12 -17.86 3.63
C GLY A 122 -11.57 -18.47 2.34
N ILE A 123 -10.72 -19.50 2.44
CA ILE A 123 -10.05 -20.21 1.33
C ILE A 123 -9.33 -19.24 0.40
N TYR A 124 -8.44 -18.43 0.97
CA TYR A 124 -7.66 -17.44 0.23
C TYR A 124 -6.19 -17.46 0.65
N SER A 125 -5.28 -17.29 -0.31
CA SER A 125 -3.85 -17.01 -0.08
C SER A 125 -3.39 -15.93 -1.05
N SER A 126 -2.52 -15.03 -0.60
CA SER A 126 -1.84 -14.09 -1.48
C SER A 126 -0.94 -14.84 -2.47
N PRO A 127 -0.46 -14.18 -3.55
CA PRO A 127 0.64 -14.71 -4.33
C PRO A 127 1.80 -15.13 -3.43
N GLU A 128 2.40 -16.27 -3.75
CA GLU A 128 3.49 -16.88 -2.99
C GLU A 128 4.82 -16.20 -3.29
N ILE A 129 5.63 -16.01 -2.24
CA ILE A 129 6.91 -15.31 -2.32
C ILE A 129 8.01 -16.31 -2.00
N PHE A 130 8.92 -16.51 -2.95
CA PHE A 130 9.98 -17.52 -2.86
C PHE A 130 11.36 -16.93 -2.62
N ASP A 131 11.59 -15.69 -3.04
CA ASP A 131 12.89 -15.05 -2.96
C ASP A 131 12.72 -13.54 -2.94
N THR A 132 13.33 -12.90 -1.94
CA THR A 132 13.38 -11.43 -1.78
C THR A 132 14.82 -10.91 -1.86
N ARG A 133 15.78 -11.80 -2.17
CA ARG A 133 17.22 -11.53 -2.22
C ARG A 133 17.73 -10.92 -0.91
N GLY A 134 17.22 -11.42 0.23
CA GLY A 134 17.59 -10.96 1.56
C GLY A 134 17.14 -9.54 1.89
N LYS A 135 16.10 -9.02 1.25
CA LYS A 135 15.55 -7.67 1.51
C LYS A 135 14.09 -7.76 1.96
N TRP A 136 13.66 -6.75 2.71
CA TRP A 136 12.25 -6.59 3.03
C TRP A 136 11.49 -6.11 1.80
N GLU A 137 10.43 -6.83 1.44
CA GLU A 137 9.51 -6.50 0.35
C GLU A 137 8.09 -6.34 0.90
N TYR A 138 7.38 -5.32 0.42
CA TYR A 138 5.99 -5.03 0.81
C TYR A 138 5.02 -5.75 -0.11
N HIS A 139 4.01 -6.40 0.46
CA HIS A 139 2.97 -7.09 -0.28
C HIS A 139 1.60 -6.68 0.24
N GLU A 140 0.65 -6.56 -0.68
CA GLU A 140 -0.70 -6.12 -0.40
C GLU A 140 -1.70 -6.84 -1.29
N VAL A 141 -2.84 -7.21 -0.70
CA VAL A 141 -3.95 -7.87 -1.38
C VAL A 141 -5.28 -7.36 -0.84
N TYR A 142 -6.33 -7.51 -1.64
CA TYR A 142 -7.68 -7.10 -1.27
C TYR A 142 -8.60 -8.32 -1.26
N VAL A 143 -9.34 -8.48 -0.18
CA VAL A 143 -10.35 -9.53 -0.03
C VAL A 143 -11.69 -8.92 0.29
N ARG A 144 -12.78 -9.56 -0.13
CA ARG A 144 -14.14 -9.14 0.19
C ARG A 144 -14.85 -10.22 0.98
N THR A 145 -15.39 -9.85 2.14
CA THR A 145 -16.39 -10.67 2.83
C THR A 145 -17.73 -10.51 2.14
N ASN A 146 -18.52 -11.57 2.03
CA ASN A 146 -19.87 -11.55 1.48
C ASN A 146 -20.91 -11.92 2.57
N ARG A 147 -22.17 -12.17 2.16
CA ARG A 147 -23.26 -12.50 3.09
C ARG A 147 -23.07 -13.80 3.86
N ILE A 148 -22.31 -14.75 3.33
CA ILE A 148 -22.08 -16.06 3.94
C ILE A 148 -20.70 -16.18 4.59
N SER A 149 -19.80 -15.21 4.37
CA SER A 149 -18.50 -15.20 5.04
C SER A 149 -18.66 -15.20 6.57
N PRO A 150 -17.72 -15.84 7.30
CA PRO A 150 -17.71 -15.82 8.75
C PRO A 150 -17.46 -14.40 9.28
N GLU A 151 -17.98 -14.11 10.48
CA GLU A 151 -17.75 -12.82 11.16
C GLU A 151 -16.37 -12.75 11.84
N VAL A 152 -15.65 -13.87 11.87
CA VAL A 152 -14.28 -13.97 12.35
C VAL A 152 -13.45 -14.61 11.25
N LEU A 153 -12.43 -13.90 10.76
CA LEU A 153 -11.46 -14.43 9.82
C LEU A 153 -10.24 -14.97 10.56
N LYS A 154 -9.71 -16.10 10.11
CA LYS A 154 -8.40 -16.62 10.52
C LYS A 154 -7.35 -16.12 9.54
N VAL A 155 -6.70 -15.01 9.88
CA VAL A 155 -5.61 -14.43 9.08
C VAL A 155 -4.32 -15.13 9.46
N ALA A 156 -3.60 -15.68 8.49
CA ALA A 156 -2.41 -16.49 8.73
C ALA A 156 -1.22 -15.97 7.93
N LEU A 157 -0.07 -15.83 8.59
CA LEU A 157 1.24 -15.79 7.92
C LEU A 157 1.69 -17.23 7.75
N ARG A 158 2.10 -17.58 6.54
CA ARG A 158 2.39 -18.97 6.19
C ARG A 158 3.72 -19.11 5.50
N LEU A 159 4.38 -20.23 5.77
CA LEU A 159 5.44 -20.78 4.94
C LEU A 159 5.03 -22.17 4.49
N GLY A 160 4.70 -22.30 3.21
CA GLY A 160 4.02 -23.46 2.64
C GLY A 160 2.59 -23.15 2.20
N GLY A 161 1.90 -24.20 1.77
CA GLY A 161 0.57 -24.15 1.19
C GLY A 161 -0.15 -25.50 1.32
N TYR A 162 -1.47 -25.49 1.11
CA TYR A 162 -2.26 -26.72 1.19
C TYR A 162 -1.86 -27.70 0.07
N GLY A 163 -1.29 -28.84 0.44
CA GLY A 163 -0.71 -29.81 -0.53
C GLY A 163 0.59 -29.32 -1.19
N ALA A 164 1.15 -28.22 -0.71
CA ALA A 164 2.28 -27.51 -1.27
C ALA A 164 3.23 -27.10 -0.12
N ALA A 165 3.76 -28.10 0.59
CA ALA A 165 4.67 -27.87 1.70
C ALA A 165 6.01 -27.29 1.22
N ASN A 166 6.70 -26.52 2.05
CA ASN A 166 8.00 -25.95 1.72
C ASN A 166 8.96 -25.96 2.91
N LYS A 167 10.25 -25.93 2.60
CA LYS A 167 11.36 -25.91 3.55
C LYS A 167 12.13 -24.59 3.41
N GLY A 168 12.56 -24.03 4.53
CA GLY A 168 13.33 -22.79 4.55
C GLY A 168 12.84 -21.84 5.63
N LYS A 169 13.17 -20.55 5.50
CA LYS A 169 12.87 -19.54 6.50
C LYS A 169 12.36 -18.26 5.85
N ALA A 170 11.27 -17.73 6.39
CA ALA A 170 10.72 -16.43 6.03
C ALA A 170 10.53 -15.58 7.29
N TYR A 171 10.88 -14.31 7.20
CA TYR A 171 10.64 -13.31 8.23
C TYR A 171 9.44 -12.47 7.81
N PHE A 172 8.54 -12.19 8.74
CA PHE A 172 7.37 -11.35 8.53
C PHE A 172 7.38 -10.20 9.53
N ASP A 173 6.96 -9.03 9.07
CA ASP A 173 6.87 -7.84 9.91
C ASP A 173 5.76 -6.89 9.42
N ASP A 174 5.35 -5.96 10.28
CA ASP A 174 4.40 -4.87 10.00
C ASP A 174 3.16 -5.33 9.21
N VAL A 175 2.44 -6.29 9.77
CA VAL A 175 1.25 -6.88 9.17
C VAL A 175 0.04 -5.98 9.42
N ASP A 176 -0.71 -5.68 8.38
CA ASP A 176 -1.87 -4.81 8.46
C ASP A 176 -3.10 -5.46 7.85
N MET A 177 -4.23 -5.31 8.53
CA MET A 177 -5.54 -5.61 7.99
C MET A 177 -6.51 -4.50 8.35
N GLU A 178 -7.06 -3.83 7.36
CA GLU A 178 -8.03 -2.74 7.57
C GLU A 178 -9.22 -2.86 6.63
N ALA A 179 -10.37 -2.37 7.08
CA ALA A 179 -11.54 -2.20 6.20
C ALA A 179 -11.30 -0.96 5.32
N VAL A 180 -11.53 -1.10 4.02
CA VAL A 180 -11.33 -0.02 3.05
C VAL A 180 -12.62 0.27 2.28
N ALA A 181 -12.89 1.55 2.04
CA ALA A 181 -14.00 1.99 1.18
C ALA A 181 -13.61 2.01 -0.31
N GLU A 182 -12.33 2.24 -0.58
CA GLU A 182 -11.76 2.38 -1.92
C GLU A 182 -10.46 1.57 -2.01
N PHE A 183 -10.12 1.16 -3.22
CA PHE A 183 -8.90 0.41 -3.53
C PHE A 183 -8.40 0.85 -4.92
N PRO A 184 -7.12 0.64 -5.26
CA PRO A 184 -6.54 1.14 -6.50
C PRO A 184 -7.30 0.66 -7.74
N PRO A 185 -7.47 1.51 -8.78
CA PRO A 185 -8.05 1.09 -10.04
C PRO A 185 -7.30 -0.11 -10.63
N GLY A 186 -8.04 -1.18 -10.93
CA GLY A 186 -7.47 -2.43 -11.46
C GLY A 186 -6.91 -3.39 -10.41
N ALA A 187 -6.98 -3.08 -9.11
CA ALA A 187 -6.64 -4.06 -8.08
C ALA A 187 -7.63 -5.23 -8.12
N VAL A 188 -7.09 -6.44 -7.97
CA VAL A 188 -7.89 -7.66 -7.87
C VAL A 188 -8.45 -7.76 -6.45
N VAL A 189 -9.77 -7.92 -6.33
CA VAL A 189 -10.46 -8.16 -5.07
C VAL A 189 -10.98 -9.59 -5.06
N SER A 190 -10.47 -10.41 -4.13
CA SER A 190 -10.86 -11.81 -4.02
C SER A 190 -12.06 -12.00 -3.08
N GLU A 191 -13.13 -12.60 -3.57
CA GLU A 191 -14.32 -12.91 -2.77
C GLU A 191 -14.04 -14.10 -1.84
N LEU A 192 -14.22 -13.91 -0.52
CA LEU A 192 -13.99 -14.96 0.48
C LEU A 192 -15.18 -15.90 0.56
N GLY A 193 -14.91 -17.21 0.52
CA GLY A 193 -15.93 -18.25 0.70
C GLY A 193 -16.70 -18.64 -0.57
N ASN A 194 -16.30 -18.19 -1.76
CA ASN A 194 -16.78 -18.78 -3.01
C ASN A 194 -15.89 -19.95 -3.42
N THR A 195 -16.39 -21.18 -3.27
CA THR A 195 -15.81 -22.40 -3.84
C THR A 195 -16.11 -22.54 -5.35
N GLU A 196 -16.13 -21.44 -6.09
CA GLU A 196 -16.09 -21.54 -7.55
C GLU A 196 -14.62 -21.69 -7.96
N VAL A 197 -14.26 -22.95 -8.22
CA VAL A 197 -13.00 -23.38 -8.81
C VAL A 197 -12.69 -22.45 -9.99
N SER A 198 -11.75 -21.51 -9.79
CA SER A 198 -11.17 -20.74 -10.88
C SER A 198 -10.20 -21.65 -11.62
N ASN A 199 -10.74 -22.54 -12.46
CA ASN A 199 -9.97 -23.21 -13.49
C ASN A 199 -9.34 -22.14 -14.37
N GLY A 200 -8.02 -22.25 -14.57
CA GLY A 200 -7.25 -21.39 -15.45
C GLY A 200 -7.92 -21.25 -16.82
N GLY A 201 -8.51 -20.08 -17.02
CA GLY A 201 -9.07 -19.65 -18.29
C GLY A 201 -8.67 -18.20 -18.48
N ALA A 202 -7.67 -17.97 -19.31
CA ALA A 202 -7.48 -16.67 -19.92
C ALA A 202 -8.77 -16.32 -20.66
N ASN A 203 -9.59 -15.43 -20.10
CA ASN A 203 -10.69 -14.83 -20.84
C ASN A 203 -10.79 -13.33 -20.55
N GLN A 204 -10.27 -12.62 -21.55
CA GLN A 204 -10.73 -11.36 -22.12
C GLN A 204 -11.69 -10.49 -21.29
N GLY A 205 -11.18 -9.32 -20.94
CA GLY A 205 -11.80 -8.04 -21.31
C GLY A 205 -13.26 -7.86 -20.93
N GLN A 206 -13.52 -7.58 -19.66
CA GLN A 206 -14.63 -6.68 -19.32
C GLN A 206 -14.09 -5.25 -19.23
N THR A 207 -14.18 -4.55 -20.36
CA THR A 207 -14.11 -3.08 -20.38
C THR A 207 -15.32 -2.54 -19.66
N SER A 208 -15.18 -2.26 -18.36
CA SER A 208 -15.96 -1.18 -17.76
C SER A 208 -15.36 0.12 -18.29
N THR A 209 -16.03 0.74 -19.26
CA THR A 209 -15.69 2.10 -19.71
C THR A 209 -15.69 3.02 -18.49
N PRO A 210 -14.54 3.59 -18.07
CA PRO A 210 -14.58 4.71 -17.14
C PRO A 210 -15.11 5.88 -17.97
N GLY A 211 -16.36 6.26 -17.71
CA GLY A 211 -16.93 7.48 -18.27
C GLY A 211 -15.99 8.65 -18.01
N GLY A 212 -15.36 9.14 -19.07
CA GLY A 212 -14.81 10.49 -19.21
C GLY A 212 -14.08 11.08 -18.01
N VAL A 213 -13.07 10.42 -17.43
CA VAL A 213 -12.16 11.09 -16.47
C VAL A 213 -10.71 11.12 -16.97
N GLY A 214 -10.25 10.04 -17.63
CA GLY A 214 -8.89 9.96 -18.17
C GLY A 214 -8.57 10.95 -19.29
N LEU A 215 -9.55 11.30 -20.13
CA LEU A 215 -9.36 12.26 -21.22
C LEU A 215 -9.15 13.69 -20.70
N TYR A 216 -9.80 14.07 -19.59
CA TYR A 216 -9.68 15.41 -19.02
C TYR A 216 -8.35 15.61 -18.28
N ILE A 217 -7.77 14.55 -17.69
CA ILE A 217 -6.45 14.63 -17.05
C ILE A 217 -5.37 14.83 -18.13
N LEU A 218 -5.47 14.13 -19.26
CA LEU A 218 -4.51 14.28 -20.37
C LEU A 218 -4.63 15.67 -21.05
N LEU A 219 -5.85 16.14 -21.30
CA LEU A 219 -6.10 17.49 -21.84
C LEU A 219 -5.67 18.60 -20.87
N GLY A 220 -5.82 18.38 -19.56
CA GLY A 220 -5.37 19.31 -18.52
C GLY A 220 -3.85 19.49 -18.50
N ILE A 221 -3.08 18.40 -18.63
CA ILE A 221 -1.61 18.46 -18.67
C ILE A 221 -1.11 19.16 -19.95
N VAL A 222 -1.72 18.86 -21.10
CA VAL A 222 -1.37 19.51 -22.37
C VAL A 222 -1.73 21.00 -22.36
N GLY A 223 -2.91 21.35 -21.83
CA GLY A 223 -3.33 22.74 -21.67
C GLY A 223 -2.41 23.55 -20.74
N LEU A 224 -1.98 22.97 -19.62
CA LEU A 224 -1.04 23.60 -18.69
C LEU A 224 0.33 23.83 -19.34
N GLY A 225 0.82 22.86 -20.13
CA GLY A 225 2.07 22.98 -20.88
C GLY A 225 2.03 24.11 -21.92
N ILE A 226 0.93 24.24 -22.66
CA ILE A 226 0.75 25.33 -23.63
C ILE A 226 0.68 26.69 -22.92
N PHE A 227 -0.04 26.77 -21.79
CA PHE A 227 -0.15 28.01 -21.02
C PHE A 227 1.21 28.48 -20.49
N VAL A 228 2.00 27.59 -19.89
CA VAL A 228 3.35 27.91 -19.39
C VAL A 228 4.27 28.35 -20.55
N PHE A 229 4.17 27.71 -21.71
CA PHE A 229 4.96 28.09 -22.90
C PHE A 229 4.62 29.50 -23.40
N VAL A 230 3.35 29.90 -23.38
CA VAL A 230 2.92 31.24 -23.80
C VAL A 230 3.42 32.31 -22.82
N GLU A 231 3.31 32.07 -21.51
CA GLU A 231 3.78 33.02 -20.48
C GLU A 231 5.30 33.25 -20.55
N LEU A 232 6.08 32.18 -20.76
CA LEU A 232 7.54 32.29 -20.92
C LEU A 232 7.93 33.12 -22.17
N LYS A 233 7.19 32.96 -23.28
CA LYS A 233 7.46 33.69 -24.53
C LYS A 233 7.05 35.16 -24.46
N VAL A 234 6.02 35.49 -23.69
CA VAL A 234 5.56 36.87 -23.46
C VAL A 234 6.52 37.61 -22.52
N SER A 235 7.05 36.94 -21.50
CA SER A 235 8.03 37.51 -20.57
C SER A 235 9.36 37.84 -21.25
N SER A 236 9.82 36.98 -22.16
CA SER A 236 11.06 37.21 -22.95
C SER A 236 11.01 38.45 -23.85
N LYS A 237 9.82 39.00 -24.17
CA LYS A 237 9.69 40.19 -25.05
C LYS A 237 9.70 41.52 -24.29
N LYS A 238 9.68 41.51 -22.96
CA LYS A 238 9.67 42.73 -22.14
C LYS A 238 11.04 42.96 -21.49
N SER A 239 11.99 43.45 -22.27
CA SER A 239 13.18 44.13 -21.72
C SER A 239 13.14 45.60 -22.18
N PRO A 240 12.97 46.59 -21.28
CA PRO A 240 12.95 47.99 -21.66
C PRO A 240 14.37 48.54 -21.90
N GLN A 241 14.55 49.29 -22.99
CA GLN A 241 15.68 50.20 -23.19
C GLN A 241 15.73 51.24 -22.06
N ASN A 242 16.91 51.43 -21.46
CA ASN A 242 17.21 52.51 -20.53
C ASN A 242 16.98 53.89 -21.19
N THR A 243 16.29 54.78 -20.49
CA THR A 243 16.43 56.23 -20.68
C THR A 243 16.53 56.85 -19.29
N GLU A 244 17.76 57.20 -18.94
CA GLU A 244 18.11 57.96 -17.76
C GLU A 244 17.96 59.46 -18.11
N ALA A 245 17.09 60.18 -17.40
CA ALA A 245 17.03 61.64 -17.45
C ALA A 245 16.72 62.18 -16.04
N ALA A 246 17.73 62.88 -15.52
CA ALA A 246 17.88 63.55 -14.24
C ALA A 246 16.68 64.34 -13.69
N LYS A 247 16.56 64.38 -12.36
CA LYS A 247 16.67 65.62 -11.56
C LYS A 247 16.80 65.30 -10.05
N VAL A 248 17.97 65.60 -9.47
CA VAL A 248 18.18 65.62 -8.01
C VAL A 248 18.04 67.07 -7.52
N GLU A 249 17.36 67.17 -6.39
CA GLU A 249 16.98 68.36 -5.61
C GLU A 249 18.13 69.29 -5.22
N THR A 250 17.77 70.57 -5.14
CA THR A 250 18.44 71.62 -4.37
C THR A 250 18.30 71.32 -2.87
N VAL A 251 19.42 71.27 -2.15
CA VAL A 251 19.46 71.31 -0.68
C VAL A 251 19.97 72.69 -0.29
N ASP A 252 19.10 73.48 0.35
CA ASP A 252 19.50 74.59 1.21
C ASP A 252 19.90 74.01 2.55
N GLU A 253 21.07 74.38 3.08
CA GLU A 253 21.25 74.61 4.51
C GLU A 253 22.47 75.52 4.74
N ASP A 254 22.22 76.58 5.50
CA ASP A 254 23.10 77.67 5.88
C ASP A 254 24.15 77.27 6.94
N GLU A 255 25.15 78.15 7.04
CA GLU A 255 26.05 78.45 8.17
C GLU A 255 27.44 77.77 8.27
N LEU A 256 28.45 78.64 8.04
CA LEU A 256 29.73 78.84 8.75
C LEU A 256 30.80 77.73 8.75
#